data_AF-A0AAW1D2P9-F1
#
_entry.id   AF-A0AAW1D2P9-F1
#
_cell.length_a   1.000
_cell.length_b   1.000
_cell.length_c   1.000
_cell.angle_alpha   90.00
_cell.angle_beta   90.00
_cell.angle_gamma   90.00
#
_symmetry.space_group_name_H-M   'P 1'
#
loop_
_entity.id
_entity.type
_entity.pdbx_description
1 polymer ?
#
loop_
_entity_poly.entity_id
_entity_poly.type
_entity_poly.pdbx_seq_one_letter_code
_entity_poly.pdbx_strand_id
1 'polypeptide(L)' 'MPHRGGRVIMICSYDLGTSPLYYVKWYRGNFEFYRYTPSEDPPHKLFPYPGVHVNVSNLMKLL' A
#
# COMPACT_ATOMS: atom_id res chain seq x y z
N MET A 1 -18.12 -4.08 16.79
CA MET A 1 -18.79 -3.78 15.51
C MET A 1 -17.89 -2.86 14.70
N PRO A 2 -17.26 -3.28 13.59
CA PRO A 2 -16.48 -2.34 12.79
C PRO A 2 -17.46 -1.38 12.13
N HIS A 3 -17.28 -0.08 12.39
CA HIS A 3 -18.06 0.98 11.75
C HIS A 3 -17.87 0.91 10.23
N ARG A 4 -18.97 1.01 9.48
CA ARG A 4 -18.92 1.06 8.01
C ARG A 4 -18.22 2.36 7.60
N GLY A 5 -17.04 2.23 6.97
CA GLY A 5 -16.19 3.35 6.60
C GLY A 5 -15.26 3.75 7.73
N GLY A 6 -13.98 3.46 7.59
CA GLY A 6 -12.95 3.80 8.56
C GLY A 6 -11.59 3.88 7.90
N ARG A 7 -10.69 4.67 8.49
CA ARG A 7 -9.27 4.69 8.07
C ARG A 7 -8.62 3.40 8.54
N VAL A 8 -7.92 2.72 7.65
CA VAL A 8 -7.08 1.57 7.96
C VAL A 8 -5.64 1.87 7.56
N ILE A 9 -4.70 1.28 8.31
CA ILE A 9 -3.28 1.32 7.99
C ILE A 9 -2.90 -0.08 7.51
N MET A 10 -2.30 -0.16 6.33
CA MET A 10 -1.80 -1.42 5.78
C MET A 10 -0.29 -1.44 5.92
N ILE A 11 0.23 -2.45 6.60
CA ILE A 11 1.66 -2.60 6.90
C ILE A 11 2.12 -3.92 6.27
N CYS A 12 3.21 -3.86 5.50
CA CYS A 12 3.92 -5.05 5.06
C CYS A 12 5.08 -5.27 6.04
N SER A 13 4.94 -6.24 6.95
CA SER A 13 5.96 -6.61 7.93
C SER A 13 6.77 -7.83 7.49
N TYR A 14 6.92 -8.04 6.18
CA TYR A 14 7.65 -9.19 5.65
C TYR A 14 9.15 -8.93 5.69
N ASP A 15 9.92 -9.86 6.26
CA ASP A 15 11.38 -9.79 6.33
C ASP A 15 11.99 -10.48 5.10
N LEU A 16 12.77 -9.72 4.33
CA LEU A 16 13.46 -10.20 3.13
C LEU A 16 14.91 -10.64 3.43
N GLY A 17 15.37 -10.52 4.67
CA GLY A 17 16.76 -10.73 5.05
C GLY A 17 17.68 -9.82 4.24
N THR A 18 18.50 -10.41 3.37
CA THR A 18 19.46 -9.70 2.51
C THR A 18 18.93 -9.42 1.10
N SER A 19 17.73 -9.90 0.76
CA SER A 19 17.17 -9.75 -0.57
C SER A 19 16.49 -8.39 -0.75
N PRO A 20 16.60 -7.75 -1.93
CA PRO A 20 15.92 -6.48 -2.18
C PRO A 20 14.41 -6.67 -2.31
N LEU A 21 13.65 -5.66 -1.89
CA LEU A 21 12.21 -5.60 -2.13
C LEU A 21 11.94 -5.25 -3.60
N TYR A 22 11.27 -6.15 -4.32
CA TYR A 22 10.85 -5.89 -5.69
C TYR A 22 9.58 -5.03 -5.74
N TYR A 23 8.52 -5.45 -5.07
CA TYR A 23 7.29 -4.68 -4.96
C TYR A 23 6.43 -5.12 -3.76
N VAL A 24 5.56 -4.23 -3.30
CA VAL A 24 4.42 -4.54 -2.43
C VAL A 24 3.15 -4.14 -3.15
N LYS A 25 2.15 -5.02 -3.17
CA LYS A 25 0.85 -4.74 -3.81
C LYS A 25 -0.27 -4.99 -2.82
N TRP A 26 -1.27 -4.12 -2.83
CA TRP A 26 -2.51 -4.32 -2.08
C TRP A 26 -3.67 -4.56 -3.04
N TYR A 27 -4.49 -5.55 -2.70
CA TYR A 27 -5.63 -5.98 -3.48
C TYR A 27 -6.91 -5.96 -2.65
N ARG A 28 -8.03 -5.63 -3.30
CA ARG A 28 -9.37 -5.89 -2.79
C ARG A 28 -10.04 -6.89 -3.74
N GLY A 29 -10.18 -8.14 -3.29
CA GLY A 29 -10.49 -9.24 -4.19
C GLY A 29 -9.40 -9.33 -5.26
N ASN A 30 -9.78 -9.19 -6.53
CA ASN A 30 -8.87 -9.29 -7.67
C ASN A 30 -8.36 -7.94 -8.19
N PHE A 31 -8.72 -6.83 -7.53
CA PHE A 31 -8.36 -5.48 -7.98
C PHE A 31 -7.17 -4.93 -7.20
N GLU A 32 -6.04 -4.72 -7.89
CA GLU A 32 -4.90 -3.96 -7.38
C GLU A 32 -5.35 -2.52 -7.18
N PHE A 33 -5.14 -1.95 -6.00
CA PHE A 33 -5.48 -0.55 -5.71
C PHE A 33 -4.28 0.28 -5.26
N TYR A 34 -3.17 -0.37 -4.90
CA TYR A 34 -1.90 0.27 -4.56
C TYR A 34 -0.73 -0.66 -4.91
N ARG A 35 0.36 -0.05 -5.39
CA ARG A 35 1.66 -0.70 -5.52
C ARG A 35 2.80 0.22 -5.05
N TYR A 36 3.75 -0.37 -4.35
CA TYR A 36 5.06 0.22 -4.07
C TYR A 36 6.15 -0.56 -4.80
N THR A 37 6.96 0.11 -5.61
CA THR A 37 8.08 -0.46 -6.35
C THR A 37 9.31 0.42 -6.09
N PRO A 38 10.27 0.02 -5.23
CA PRO A 38 11.43 0.85 -4.89
C PRO A 38 12.29 1.28 -6.09
N SER A 39 12.27 0.50 -7.17
CA SER A 39 13.06 0.75 -8.38
C SER A 39 12.39 1.68 -9.40
N GLU A 40 11.18 2.18 -9.14
CA GLU A 40 10.44 3.08 -10.05
C GLU A 40 10.43 4.52 -9.52
N ASP A 41 10.31 5.50 -10.43
CA ASP A 41 10.06 6.91 -10.10
C ASP A 41 8.79 7.40 -10.83
N PRO A 42 7.69 7.74 -10.11
CA PRO A 42 7.55 7.67 -8.65
C PRO A 42 7.42 6.21 -8.15
N PRO A 43 7.87 5.91 -6.91
CA PRO A 43 7.88 4.55 -6.38
C PRO A 43 6.49 4.05 -5.95
N HIS A 44 5.50 4.94 -5.90
CA HIS A 44 4.12 4.62 -5.54
C HIS A 44 3.21 4.75 -6.75
N LYS A 45 2.42 3.70 -6.99
CA LYS A 45 1.38 3.68 -8.02
C LYS A 45 0.03 3.43 -7.39
N LEU A 46 -0.94 4.28 -7.74
CA LEU A 46 -2.31 4.18 -7.30
C LEU A 46 -3.18 3.69 -8.46
N PHE A 47 -4.04 2.72 -8.17
CA PHE A 47 -5.03 2.22 -9.11
C PHE A 47 -6.41 2.54 -8.50
N PRO A 48 -7.15 3.52 -9.07
CA PRO A 48 -8.42 3.95 -8.50
C PRO A 48 -9.40 2.77 -8.38
N TYR A 49 -9.97 2.60 -7.19
CA TYR A 49 -11.01 1.61 -6.92
C TYR A 49 -12.19 2.28 -6.20
N PRO A 50 -13.45 2.07 -6.63
CA PRO A 50 -14.61 2.72 -6.04
C PRO A 50 -14.68 2.54 -4.51
N GLY A 51 -14.76 3.65 -3.78
CA GLY A 51 -14.86 3.67 -2.31
C GLY A 51 -13.55 3.34 -1.57
N VAL A 52 -12.40 3.30 -2.26
CA VAL A 52 -11.07 3.17 -1.65
C VAL A 52 -10.25 4.42 -1.97
N HIS A 53 -9.85 5.13 -0.93
CA HIS A 53 -8.95 6.27 -1.03
C HIS A 53 -7.63 5.95 -0.34
N VAL A 54 -6.54 5.93 -1.10
CA VAL A 54 -5.21 5.62 -0.58
C VAL A 54 -4.48 6.92 -0.29
N ASN A 55 -4.01 7.07 0.95
CA ASN A 55 -3.14 8.18 1.35
C ASN A 55 -1.72 7.66 1.54
N VAL A 56 -0.84 7.98 0.60
CA VAL A 56 0.57 7.56 0.59
C VAL A 56 1.43 8.43 1.52
N SER A 57 1.01 9.68 1.77
CA SER A 57 1.75 10.69 2.54
C SER A 57 1.88 10.37 4.03
N ASN A 58 1.05 9.48 4.58
CA ASN A 58 1.10 9.10 5.99
C ASN A 58 2.20 8.08 6.33
N LEU A 59 2.83 7.43 5.34
CA LEU A 59 3.87 6.42 5.58
C LEU A 59 5.22 7.05 5.98
N MET A 60 5.51 8.27 5.54
CA MET A 60 6.77 8.97 5.87
C MET A 60 6.74 9.73 7.21
N LYS A 61 5.61 9.73 7.93
CA LYS A 61 5.47 10.44 9.23
C LYS A 61 5.58 9.53 10.45
N LEU A 62 5.74 8.23 10.25
CA LEU A 62 5.96 7.23 11.32
C LEU A 62 7.44 6.85 11.45
N LEU A 63 8.31 7.58 10.77
CA LEU A 63 9.77 7.61 10.94
C LEU A 63 10.15 8.98 11.51
#